data_AF-A0A1F3ZYD9-F1
#
_entry.id   AF-A0A1F3ZYD9-F1
#
_cell.length_a   1.000
_cell.length_b   1.000
_cell.length_c   1.000
_cell.angle_alpha   90.00
_cell.angle_beta   90.00
_cell.angle_gamma   90.00
#
_symmetry.space_group_name_H-M   'P 1'
#
loop_
_entity.id
_entity.type
_entity.pdbx_description
1 polymer ?
#
loop_
_entity_poly.entity_id
_entity_poly.type
_entity_poly.pdbx_seq_one_letter_code
_entity_poly.pdbx_strand_id
1 'polypeptide(L)' 'MLRDHLFERLRARKISADDLHQLKGWRESEPEPLEGLWYKDFGSFKICGEGKYPKTFLLRGQPAKGRKL' A
#
# COMPACT_ATOMS: atom_id res chain seq x y z
N MET A 1 -16.96 -8.51 4.09
CA MET A 1 -16.48 -8.21 2.71
C MET A 1 -15.01 -7.77 2.75
N LEU A 2 -14.29 -7.73 1.61
CA LEU A 2 -12.90 -7.22 1.53
C LEU A 2 -12.75 -5.83 2.18
N ARG A 3 -13.79 -5.00 2.07
CA ARG A 3 -13.89 -3.69 2.72
C ARG A 3 -13.74 -3.78 4.24
N ASP A 4 -14.43 -4.69 4.90
CA ASP A 4 -14.43 -4.80 6.36
C ASP A 4 -13.10 -5.34 6.88
N HIS A 5 -12.48 -6.27 6.14
CA HIS A 5 -11.13 -6.77 6.42
C HIS A 5 -10.08 -5.65 6.33
N LEU A 6 -10.21 -4.75 5.35
CA LEU A 6 -9.35 -3.58 5.23
C LEU A 6 -9.56 -2.59 6.39
N PHE A 7 -10.81 -2.35 6.80
CA PHE A 7 -11.12 -1.48 7.95
C PHE A 7 -10.63 -2.02 9.30
N GLU A 8 -10.69 -3.34 9.52
CA GLU A 8 -10.08 -3.95 10.71
C GLU A 8 -8.56 -3.81 10.72
N ARG A 9 -7.90 -4.04 9.57
CA ARG A 9 -6.45 -3.89 9.45
C ARG A 9 -5.99 -2.46 9.68
N LEU A 10 -6.77 -1.47 9.20
CA LEU A 10 -6.51 -0.05 9.44
C LEU A 10 -6.58 0.30 10.93
N ARG A 11 -7.64 -0.15 11.62
CA ARG A 11 -7.79 0.04 13.07
C ARG A 11 -6.69 -0.65 13.87
N ALA A 12 -6.33 -1.88 13.51
CA ALA A 12 -5.32 -2.66 14.22
C ALA A 12 -3.88 -2.14 14.03
N ARG A 13 -3.58 -1.48 12.90
CA ARG A 13 -2.21 -1.06 12.54
C ARG A 13 -1.87 0.40 12.82
N LYS A 14 -2.78 1.18 13.42
CA LYS A 14 -2.61 2.63 13.65
C LYS A 14 -2.23 3.41 12.37
N ILE A 15 -2.75 2.99 11.22
CA ILE A 15 -2.58 3.76 9.97
C ILE A 15 -3.44 5.02 10.11
N SER A 16 -2.81 6.19 9.99
CA SER A 16 -3.45 7.48 10.24
C SER A 16 -4.40 7.88 9.11
N ALA A 17 -5.25 8.89 9.36
CA ALA A 17 -6.07 9.47 8.29
C ALA A 17 -5.20 10.10 7.19
N ASP A 18 -4.04 10.65 7.53
CA ASP A 18 -3.04 11.15 6.58
C ASP A 18 -2.49 10.04 5.68
N ASP A 19 -2.17 8.87 6.25
CA ASP A 19 -1.69 7.71 5.49
C ASP A 19 -2.73 7.24 4.45
N LEU A 20 -4.02 7.28 4.81
CA LEU A 20 -5.12 6.98 3.91
C LEU A 20 -5.26 8.03 2.80
N HIS A 21 -5.07 9.31 3.10
CA HIS A 21 -5.08 10.37 2.09
C HIS A 21 -3.92 10.22 1.10
N GLN A 22 -2.72 9.92 1.58
CA GLN A 22 -1.56 9.67 0.71
C GLN A 22 -1.79 8.46 -0.21
N LEU A 23 -2.36 7.38 0.34
CA LEU A 23 -2.71 6.20 -0.45
C LEU A 23 -3.76 6.53 -1.53
N LYS A 24 -4.79 7.30 -1.17
CA LYS A 24 -5.84 7.72 -2.09
C LYS A 24 -5.27 8.59 -3.22
N GLY A 25 -4.48 9.61 -2.89
CA GLY A 25 -3.87 10.49 -3.88
C GLY A 25 -2.94 9.73 -4.85
N TRP A 26 -2.18 8.76 -4.34
CA TRP A 26 -1.36 7.90 -5.19
C TRP A 26 -2.19 6.97 -6.09
N ARG A 27 -3.34 6.48 -5.62
CA ARG A 27 -4.25 5.67 -6.46
C ARG A 27 -4.93 6.50 -7.55
N GLU A 28 -5.24 7.75 -7.26
CA GLU A 28 -5.85 8.70 -8.19
C GLU A 28 -4.87 9.24 -9.23
N SER A 29 -3.56 9.22 -8.95
CA SER A 29 -2.53 9.59 -9.94
C SER A 29 -2.31 8.52 -11.03
N GLU A 30 -3.21 7.53 -11.14
CA GLU A 30 -3.18 6.40 -12.09
C GLU A 30 -1.76 5.95 -12.47
N PRO A 31 -0.97 5.41 -11.52
CA PRO A 31 0.38 4.99 -11.82
C PRO A 31 0.34 3.91 -12.91
N GLU A 32 1.20 4.04 -13.92
CA GLU A 32 1.27 3.07 -15.01
C GLU A 32 1.37 1.64 -14.46
N PRO A 33 0.70 0.66 -15.07
CA PRO A 33 0.81 -0.74 -14.65
C PRO A 33 2.26 -1.19 -14.71
N LEU A 34 2.81 -1.58 -13.57
CA LEU A 34 4.19 -2.04 -13.50
C LEU A 34 4.18 -3.55 -13.65
N GLU A 35 4.97 -4.07 -14.57
CA GLU A 35 5.17 -5.51 -14.67
C GLU A 35 5.98 -6.04 -13.48
N GLY A 36 5.60 -7.22 -12.97
CA GLY A 36 6.29 -7.90 -11.87
C GLY A 36 5.99 -7.32 -10.48
N LEU A 37 6.80 -7.72 -9.50
CA LEU A 37 6.68 -7.31 -8.10
C LEU A 37 7.15 -5.87 -7.92
N TRP A 38 6.38 -5.07 -7.20
CA TRP A 38 6.73 -3.70 -6.87
C TRP A 38 6.28 -3.32 -5.45
N TYR A 39 6.87 -2.26 -4.92
CA TYR A 39 6.42 -1.64 -3.68
C TYR A 39 6.60 -0.13 -3.69
N LYS A 40 5.71 0.59 -3.00
CA LYS A 40 5.85 2.02 -2.71
C LYS A 40 5.98 2.23 -1.21
N ASP A 41 6.92 3.08 -0.82
CA ASP A 41 7.17 3.44 0.57
C ASP A 41 6.54 4.80 0.89
N PHE A 42 5.59 4.81 1.82
CA PHE A 42 4.95 6.01 2.36
C PHE A 42 5.61 6.45 3.69
N GLY A 43 6.71 5.79 4.09
CA GLY A 43 7.46 6.10 5.30
C GLY A 43 6.92 5.41 6.55
N SER A 44 5.64 5.63 6.85
CA SER A 44 4.91 4.95 7.95
C SER A 44 4.57 3.50 7.61
N PHE A 45 4.23 3.25 6.34
CA PHE A 45 3.94 1.93 5.80
C PHE A 45 4.45 1.82 4.35
N LYS A 46 4.46 0.59 3.83
CA LYS A 46 4.69 0.31 2.41
C LYS A 46 3.49 -0.41 1.85
N ILE A 47 3.14 -0.13 0.60
CA ILE A 47 2.21 -0.98 -0.17
C ILE A 47 3.02 -1.80 -1.15
N CYS A 48 2.75 -3.09 -1.23
CA CYS A 48 3.38 -4.01 -2.18
C CYS A 48 2.32 -4.51 -3.15
N GLY A 49 2.69 -4.68 -4.40
CA GLY A 49 1.81 -5.21 -5.44
C GLY A 49 2.56 -6.00 -6.50
N GLU A 50 1.79 -6.52 -7.43
CA GLU A 50 2.26 -7.28 -8.57
C GLU A 50 1.40 -6.96 -9.78
N GLY A 51 2.02 -6.60 -10.90
CA GLY A 51 1.26 -6.13 -12.06
C GLY A 51 0.49 -4.85 -11.71
N LYS A 52 -0.78 -4.80 -12.07
CA LYS A 52 -1.69 -3.69 -11.73
C LYS A 52 -2.33 -3.77 -10.33
N TYR A 53 -2.02 -4.81 -9.56
CA TYR A 53 -2.77 -5.12 -8.35
C TYR A 53 -1.95 -4.88 -7.06
N PRO A 54 -2.41 -4.00 -6.15
CA PRO A 54 -1.89 -3.97 -4.79
C PRO A 54 -2.27 -5.27 -4.06
N LYS A 55 -1.30 -5.89 -3.38
CA LYS A 55 -1.47 -7.19 -2.70
C LYS A 55 -1.43 -7.11 -1.18
N THR A 56 -0.56 -6.28 -0.62
CA THR A 56 -0.40 -6.20 0.84
C THR A 56 0.17 -4.86 1.32
N PHE A 57 0.03 -4.61 2.61
CA PHE A 57 0.68 -3.51 3.32
C PHE A 57 1.72 -4.07 4.28
N LEU A 58 2.87 -3.41 4.33
CA LEU A 58 3.95 -3.69 5.28
C LEU A 58 4.12 -2.49 6.22
N LEU A 59 4.40 -2.76 7.48
CA LEU A 59 4.76 -1.73 8.45
C LEU A 59 6.20 -1.24 8.20
N ARG A 60 6.52 -0.05 8.72
CA ARG A 60 7.89 0.45 8.77
C ARG A 60 8.82 -0.61 9.37
N GLY A 61 9.96 -0.86 8.71
CA GLY A 61 10.95 -1.86 9.12
C GLY A 61 10.74 -3.27 8.54
N GLN A 62 9.57 -3.57 7.97
CA GLN A 62 9.37 -4.85 7.27
C GLN A 62 9.99 -4.79 5.85
N PRO A 63 10.74 -5.83 5.43
CA PRO A 63 11.37 -5.85 4.12
C PRO A 63 10.33 -6.06 3.01
N ALA A 64 10.41 -5.24 1.97
CA ALA A 64 9.60 -5.38 0.77
C ALA A 64 10.39 -6.06 -0.35
N LYS A 65 9.69 -6.74 -1.25
CA LYS A 65 10.27 -7.38 -2.44
C LYS A 65 9.76 -6.67 -3.70
N GLY A 66 10.59 -6.64 -4.74
CA GLY A 66 10.26 -6.05 -6.03
C GLY A 66 10.85 -4.66 -6.24
N ARG A 67 10.46 -4.01 -7.35
CA ARG A 67 10.90 -2.67 -7.74
C ARG A 67 10.30 -1.61 -6.83
N LYS A 68 11.13 -0.68 -6.35
CA LYS A 68 10.67 0.48 -5.57
C LYS A 68 10.05 1.54 -6.50
N LEU A 69 8.94 2.15 -6.05
CA LEU A 69 8.21 3.26 -6.67
C LEU A 69 8.19 4.54 -5.82
#